data_AF-A0AAU1E8J9-F1
#
_entry.id   AF-A0AAU1E8J9-F1
#
_cell.length_a   1.000
_cell.length_b   1.000
_cell.length_c   1.000
_cell.angle_alpha   90.00
_cell.angle_beta   90.00
_cell.angle_gamma   90.00
#
_symmetry.space_group_name_H-M   'P 1'
#
loop_
_entity.id
_entity.type
_entity.pdbx_description
1 polymer ?
#
loop_
_entity_poly.entity_id
_entity_poly.type
_entity_poly.pdbx_seq_one_letter_code
_entity_poly.pdbx_strand_id
1 'polypeptide(L)' 'MKIQHVAHTVTGDDPSGLGLALAVARALHAPVRRAPELAPAASRPAARRAPARRRTVRS' A
#
# COMPACT_ATOMS: atom_id res chain seq x y z
N MET A 1 5.25 21.76 -26.60
CA MET A 1 6.25 20.72 -26.31
C MET A 1 5.54 19.37 -26.13
N LYS A 2 6.11 18.28 -26.66
CA LYS A 2 5.56 16.91 -26.51
C LYS A 2 6.53 16.09 -25.68
N ILE A 3 6.03 15.46 -24.61
CA ILE A 3 6.80 14.53 -23.78
C ILE A 3 6.68 13.15 -24.41
N GLN A 4 7.82 12.48 -24.66
CA GLN A 4 7.85 11.13 -25.20
C GLN A 4 7.82 10.11 -24.08
N HIS A 5 6.93 9.13 -24.19
CA HIS A 5 6.86 8.01 -23.26
C HIS A 5 7.74 6.87 -23.80
N VAL A 6 8.81 6.55 -23.07
CA VAL A 6 9.73 5.46 -23.41
C VAL A 6 9.52 4.32 -22.43
N ALA A 7 9.07 3.17 -22.92
CA ALA A 7 8.95 1.96 -22.11
C ALA A 7 10.33 1.35 -21.92
N HIS A 8 10.73 1.13 -20.67
CA HIS A 8 11.97 0.45 -20.32
C HIS A 8 11.60 -0.94 -19.81
N THR A 9 12.13 -1.97 -20.45
CA THR A 9 11.98 -3.34 -19.98
C THR A 9 12.93 -3.54 -18.81
N VAL A 10 12.40 -3.53 -17.59
CA VAL A 10 13.18 -3.83 -16.39
C VAL A 10 13.27 -5.35 -16.26
N THR A 11 14.50 -5.88 -16.25
CA THR A 11 14.74 -7.30 -16.01
C THR A 11 14.69 -7.59 -14.51
N GLY A 12 14.07 -8.71 -14.12
CA GLY A 12 14.01 -9.15 -12.71
C GLY A 12 12.72 -8.84 -11.96
N ASP A 13 11.56 -8.89 -12.64
CA ASP A 13 10.24 -8.66 -12.02
C ASP A 13 9.56 -9.96 -11.53
N ASP A 14 10.36 -11.00 -11.25
CA ASP A 14 9.82 -12.22 -10.64
C ASP A 14 9.34 -11.91 -9.20
N PRO A 15 8.08 -12.22 -8.86
CA PRO A 15 7.52 -11.85 -7.56
C PRO A 15 8.24 -12.53 -6.39
N SER A 16 8.83 -13.72 -6.59
CA SER A 16 9.61 -14.42 -5.56
C SER A 16 10.96 -13.73 -5.34
N GLY A 17 11.63 -13.32 -6.42
CA GLY A 17 12.85 -12.52 -6.40
C GLY A 17 12.65 -11.17 -5.72
N LEU A 18 11.54 -10.49 -6.00
CA LEU A 18 11.18 -9.23 -5.34
C LEU A 18 10.98 -9.41 -3.83
N GLY A 19 10.27 -10.47 -3.42
CA GLY A 19 10.06 -10.78 -2.00
C GLY A 19 11.38 -11.00 -1.25
N LEU A 20 12.31 -11.75 -1.83
CA LEU A 20 13.64 -11.97 -1.29
C LEU A 20 14.43 -10.65 -1.18
N ALA A 21 14.46 -9.87 -2.27
CA ALA A 21 15.17 -8.60 -2.30
C ALA A 21 14.68 -7.63 -1.20
N LEU A 22 13.36 -7.56 -0.98
CA LEU A 22 12.77 -6.76 0.08
C LEU A 22 13.12 -7.28 1.49
N ALA A 23 13.18 -8.60 1.67
CA ALA A 23 13.58 -9.20 2.93
C ALA A 23 15.05 -8.90 3.26
N VAL A 24 15.96 -9.07 2.30
CA VAL A 24 17.38 -8.73 2.44
C VAL A 24 17.56 -7.24 2.67
N ALA A 25 16.85 -6.40 1.92
CA ALA A 25 16.91 -4.96 2.10
C ALA A 25 16.48 -4.54 3.52
N ARG A 26 15.46 -5.18 4.10
CA ARG A 26 15.07 -4.95 5.51
C ARG A 26 16.09 -5.45 6.52
N ALA A 27 16.72 -6.58 6.24
CA ALA A 27 17.75 -7.13 7.12
C ALA A 27 18.98 -6.21 7.16
N LEU A 28 19.35 -5.62 6.02
CA LEU A 28 20.46 -4.68 5.91
C LEU A 28 20.11 -3.26 6.35
N HIS A 29 18.87 -2.83 6.12
CA HIS A 29 18.40 -1.49 6.43
C HIS A 29 17.17 -1.56 7.34
N ALA A 30 17.41 -1.39 8.64
CA ALA A 30 16.33 -1.23 9.61
C ALA A 30 15.45 -0.02 9.20
N PRO A 31 14.12 -0.18 9.15
CA PRO A 31 13.23 0.93 8.81
C PRO A 31 13.38 2.07 9.83
N VAL A 32 13.92 3.19 9.38
CA VAL A 32 14.03 4.40 10.20
C VAL A 32 12.66 5.07 10.26
N ARG A 33 12.22 5.46 11.47
CA ARG A 33 11.00 6.26 11.62
C ARG A 33 11.18 7.58 10.86
N ARG A 34 10.27 7.83 9.91
CA ARG A 34 10.18 9.13 9.26
C ARG A 34 9.80 10.19 10.29
N ALA A 35 10.38 11.37 10.13
CA ALA A 35 10.05 12.53 10.95
C ALA A 35 8.56 12.90 10.78
N PRO A 36 7.91 13.55 11.78
CA PRO A 36 6.48 13.81 11.77
C PRO A 36 6.00 14.58 10.53
N GLU A 37 6.82 15.47 9.98
CA GLU A 37 6.55 16.25 8.77
C GLU A 37 6.54 15.40 7.48
N LEU A 38 7.13 14.20 7.52
CA LEU A 38 7.17 13.23 6.42
C LEU A 38 6.24 12.03 6.67
N ALA A 39 5.53 12.01 7.80
CA ALA A 39 4.58 10.96 8.09
C ALA A 39 3.40 11.08 7.11
N PRO A 40 3.06 10.00 6.36
CA PRO A 40 1.83 10.03 5.57
C PRO A 40 0.67 10.31 6.53
N ALA A 41 -0.22 11.22 6.13
CA ALA A 41 -1.42 11.51 6.91
C ALA A 41 -2.10 10.18 7.23
N ALA A 42 -2.31 9.91 8.53
CA ALA A 42 -2.88 8.65 8.97
C ALA A 42 -4.22 8.44 8.26
N SER A 43 -4.25 7.53 7.28
CA SER A 43 -5.48 7.11 6.61
C SER A 43 -6.30 6.40 7.68
N ARG A 44 -7.28 7.11 8.23
CA ARG A 44 -8.20 6.56 9.22
C ARG A 44 -8.94 5.42 8.54
N PRO A 45 -8.88 4.17 9.02
CA PRO A 45 -9.60 3.08 8.40
C PRO A 45 -11.08 3.46 8.37
N ALA A 46 -11.70 3.39 7.20
CA ALA A 46 -13.11 3.68 7.03
C ALA A 46 -13.89 2.79 8.01
N ALA A 47 -14.57 3.43 8.97
CA ALA A 47 -15.36 2.72 9.96
C ALA A 47 -16.38 1.84 9.22
N ARG A 48 -16.21 0.52 9.33
CA ARG A 48 -17.09 -0.48 8.73
C ARG A 48 -18.50 -0.23 9.28
N ARG A 49 -19.37 0.42 8.49
CA ARG A 49 -20.75 0.70 8.87
C ARG A 49 -21.42 -0.62 9.23
N ALA A 50 -21.92 -0.73 10.47
CA ALA A 50 -22.68 -1.88 10.92
C ALA A 50 -23.96 -2.03 10.05
N PRO A 51 -24.37 -3.25 9.68
CA PRO A 51 -25.58 -3.45 8.91
C PRO A 51 -26.80 -3.03 9.74
N ALA A 52 -27.57 -2.05 9.23
CA ALA A 52 -28.81 -1.61 9.84
C ALA A 52 -29.81 -2.78 9.83
N ARG A 53 -30.14 -3.29 11.02
CA ARG A 53 -31.09 -4.39 11.22
C ARG A 53 -32.49 -3.91 10.85
N ARG A 54 -32.95 -4.21 9.63
CA ARG A 54 -34.32 -3.90 9.15
C ARG A 54 -35.33 -4.69 9.99
N ARG A 55 -36.11 -4.03 10.84
CA ARG A 55 -37.31 -4.62 11.47
C ARG A 55 -38.38 -4.78 10.39
N THR A 56 -38.72 -6.02 10.08
CA THR A 56 -39.94 -6.33 9.33
C THR A 56 -41.15 -6.15 10.26
N VAL A 57 -42.09 -5.28 9.86
CA VAL A 57 -43.41 -5.18 10.48
C VAL A 57 -44.23 -6.34 9.94
N ARG A 58 -44.74 -7.19 10.82
CA ARG A 58 -45.61 -8.31 10.46
C ARG A 58 -47.05 -7.76 10.45
N SER A 59 -47.65 -7.72 9.26
CA SER A 59 -49.09 -7.56 9.03
C SER A 59 -49.84 -8.80 9.48
#